data_AF-A0A453LLC7-F1
#
_entry.id   AF-A0A453LLC7-F1
#
_cell.length_a   1.000
_cell.length_b   1.000
_cell.length_c   1.000
_cell.angle_alpha   90.00
_cell.angle_beta   90.00
_cell.angle_gamma   90.00
#
_symmetry.space_group_name_H-M   'P 1'
#
loop_
_entity.id
_entity.type
_entity.pdbx_description
1 polymer ?
#
loop_
_entity_poly.entity_id
_entity_poly.type
_entity_poly.pdbx_seq_one_letter_code
_entity_poly.pdbx_strand_id
1 'polypeptide(L)'
;SAVRAPVPQHRPLPARSLGAPLRGGRQVAHPQPPRRPRRRLPLAPPQGGPLHPQRRPRRAPAPGRRHRPHPPRRGNLQPARRHLAARDLPALPAPRLPLPHPRHAHQAPHHPLVDRSGLVANAPYLRSWVFPSSNLLDLVRSLSHLFGLDPPLFTRSVRNAISKLVDTAYADAAALRTAREAEVDSLFAVQAELRGRGEAVNDGVRRITEEKETLERRLQDVVMATDVIEAWVAENRKGAADDATEAEGAIQPADVLSRQMLECTATDLALEDTIYALDKAVQEGSVPFDGYLRSVRALAREQFFQRVLCTKVN
;
A
#
# COMPACT_ATOMS: atom_id res chain seq x y z
N SER A 1 6.82 -18.03 -87.22
CA SER A 1 7.47 -17.34 -86.08
C SER A 1 6.73 -17.67 -84.80
N ALA A 2 7.25 -18.61 -84.02
CA ALA A 2 6.71 -19.00 -82.73
C ALA A 2 7.75 -18.68 -81.65
N VAL A 3 7.39 -17.79 -80.73
CA VAL A 3 8.22 -17.37 -79.60
C VAL A 3 8.12 -18.45 -78.52
N ARG A 4 9.27 -19.03 -78.18
CA ARG A 4 9.45 -20.09 -77.19
C ARG A 4 9.59 -19.46 -75.80
N ALA A 5 8.63 -19.68 -74.90
CA ALA A 5 8.75 -19.32 -73.49
C ALA A 5 9.42 -20.47 -72.70
N PRO A 6 10.28 -20.19 -71.70
CA PRO A 6 11.07 -21.22 -71.02
C PRO A 6 10.36 -21.85 -69.81
N VAL A 7 10.65 -23.12 -69.59
CA VAL A 7 10.20 -24.01 -68.49
C VAL A 7 10.85 -23.61 -67.15
N PRO A 8 10.13 -23.62 -66.01
CA PRO A 8 10.72 -23.34 -64.70
C PRO A 8 11.48 -24.55 -64.15
N GLN A 9 12.76 -24.34 -63.80
CA GLN A 9 13.61 -25.35 -63.17
C GLN A 9 13.40 -25.35 -61.65
N HIS A 10 13.12 -26.53 -61.09
CA HIS A 10 13.07 -26.78 -59.66
C HIS A 10 14.42 -26.49 -58.97
N ARG A 11 14.41 -25.67 -57.91
CA ARG A 11 15.53 -25.51 -56.98
C ARG A 11 15.44 -26.56 -55.86
N PRO A 12 16.50 -27.33 -55.56
CA PRO A 12 16.53 -28.20 -54.39
C PRO A 12 16.87 -27.41 -53.12
N LEU A 13 16.24 -27.80 -52.01
CA LEU A 13 16.51 -27.29 -50.65
C LEU A 13 17.89 -27.80 -50.17
N PRO A 14 18.69 -27.00 -49.44
CA PRO A 14 19.95 -27.48 -48.90
C PRO A 14 19.73 -28.30 -47.62
N ALA A 15 20.36 -29.48 -47.61
CA ALA A 15 20.43 -30.39 -46.48
C ALA A 15 21.30 -29.83 -45.33
N ARG A 16 20.84 -30.07 -44.10
CA ARG A 16 21.57 -29.85 -42.84
C ARG A 16 22.85 -30.67 -42.82
N SER A 17 24.01 -30.01 -42.66
CA SER A 17 25.28 -30.66 -42.33
C SER A 17 25.54 -30.69 -40.82
N LEU A 18 25.82 -31.89 -40.32
CA LEU A 18 26.35 -32.19 -38.99
C LEU A 18 27.76 -31.63 -38.77
N GLY A 19 28.03 -31.12 -37.56
CA GLY A 19 29.20 -31.55 -36.77
C GLY A 19 30.54 -30.80 -36.86
N ALA A 20 30.92 -30.22 -35.69
CA ALA A 20 32.26 -30.06 -35.08
C ALA A 20 33.15 -28.84 -35.47
N PRO A 21 34.18 -28.48 -34.65
CA PRO A 21 34.24 -28.38 -33.19
C PRO A 21 34.78 -27.02 -32.67
N LEU A 22 34.71 -26.86 -31.34
CA LEU A 22 35.12 -25.72 -30.52
C LEU A 22 36.64 -25.44 -30.54
N ARG A 23 37.03 -24.17 -30.76
CA ARG A 23 38.27 -23.59 -30.20
C ARG A 23 38.29 -22.07 -30.31
N GLY A 24 38.55 -21.37 -29.20
CA GLY A 24 38.92 -19.95 -29.20
C GLY A 24 38.24 -19.16 -28.09
N GLY A 25 38.96 -18.92 -26.99
CA GLY A 25 38.45 -18.25 -25.80
C GLY A 25 38.55 -16.74 -25.84
N ARG A 26 37.87 -16.06 -24.91
CA ARG A 26 38.44 -15.05 -24.00
C ARG A 26 37.36 -14.38 -23.15
N GLN A 27 37.76 -14.19 -21.89
CA GLN A 27 37.43 -13.09 -20.99
C GLN A 27 36.08 -13.10 -20.28
N VAL A 28 36.17 -13.51 -19.01
CA VAL A 28 35.23 -13.25 -17.93
C VAL A 28 35.32 -11.76 -17.57
N ALA A 29 34.20 -11.03 -17.67
CA ALA A 29 34.09 -9.67 -17.14
C ALA A 29 33.28 -9.70 -15.83
N HIS A 30 33.91 -9.26 -14.74
CA HIS A 30 33.26 -8.97 -13.46
C HIS A 30 32.32 -7.76 -13.59
N PRO A 31 31.11 -7.78 -12.99
CA PRO A 31 30.26 -6.59 -12.94
C PRO A 31 30.66 -5.66 -11.78
N GLN A 32 30.79 -4.36 -12.10
CA GLN A 32 30.95 -3.27 -11.11
C GLN A 32 29.61 -2.88 -10.46
N PRO A 33 29.61 -2.34 -9.22
CA PRO A 33 28.38 -1.94 -8.54
C PRO A 33 27.90 -0.53 -8.96
N PRO A 34 26.57 -0.26 -8.96
CA PRO A 34 26.05 1.03 -9.36
C PRO A 34 26.16 2.11 -8.27
N ARG A 35 26.36 3.34 -8.75
CA ARG A 35 26.61 4.58 -7.98
C ARG A 35 25.34 5.12 -7.31
N ARG A 36 25.52 5.70 -6.11
CA ARG A 36 24.47 6.34 -5.27
C ARG A 36 23.81 7.54 -5.95
N PRO A 37 22.48 7.77 -5.79
CA PRO A 37 21.84 9.00 -6.22
C PRO A 37 21.90 10.11 -5.15
N ARG A 38 21.88 11.35 -5.65
CA ARG A 38 22.06 12.63 -4.93
C ARG A 38 20.85 13.00 -4.07
N ARG A 39 21.10 13.59 -2.89
CA ARG A 39 20.12 14.21 -1.98
C ARG A 39 19.28 15.29 -2.69
N ARG A 40 17.95 15.25 -2.52
CA ARG A 40 17.05 16.40 -2.73
C ARG A 40 16.45 16.84 -1.38
N LEU A 41 16.40 18.15 -1.18
CA LEU A 41 15.85 18.88 -0.03
C LEU A 41 14.33 18.66 0.13
N PRO A 42 13.77 18.77 1.35
CA PRO A 42 12.33 18.57 1.59
C PRO A 42 11.49 19.82 1.27
N LEU A 43 10.31 19.58 0.68
CA LEU A 43 9.24 20.54 0.44
C LEU A 43 8.43 20.80 1.72
N ALA A 44 7.89 22.02 1.85
CA ALA A 44 7.08 22.51 2.97
C ALA A 44 5.69 21.84 3.09
N PRO A 45 5.03 21.88 4.27
CA PRO A 45 3.71 21.29 4.47
C PRO A 45 2.55 22.23 4.06
N PRO A 46 1.35 21.70 3.77
CA PRO A 46 0.18 22.49 3.36
C PRO A 46 -0.54 23.12 4.55
N GLN A 47 -1.07 24.33 4.33
CA GLN A 47 -1.91 25.06 5.29
C GLN A 47 -3.35 24.50 5.29
N GLY A 48 -3.85 24.14 6.47
CA GLY A 48 -5.26 23.82 6.71
C GLY A 48 -6.03 25.05 7.19
N GLY A 49 -7.16 25.34 6.55
CA GLY A 49 -8.08 26.43 6.91
C GLY A 49 -8.92 26.14 8.17
N PRO A 50 -9.62 27.17 8.71
CA PRO A 50 -10.15 27.16 10.07
C PRO A 50 -11.53 26.49 10.19
N LEU A 51 -11.69 25.67 11.23
CA LEU A 51 -13.00 25.18 11.70
C LEU A 51 -13.52 26.07 12.84
N HIS A 52 -14.75 26.56 12.67
CA HIS A 52 -15.53 27.31 13.65
C HIS A 52 -15.72 26.56 14.98
N PRO A 53 -15.69 27.24 16.15
CA PRO A 53 -15.90 26.60 17.45
C PRO A 53 -17.40 26.51 17.79
N GLN A 54 -17.90 25.30 18.04
CA GLN A 54 -19.20 25.10 18.68
C GLN A 54 -19.12 25.29 20.19
N ARG A 55 -20.06 26.09 20.69
CA ARG A 55 -20.25 26.53 22.06
C ARG A 55 -20.57 25.36 23.00
N ARG A 56 -19.86 25.27 24.13
CA ARG A 56 -20.33 24.49 25.31
C ARG A 56 -21.22 25.37 26.19
N PRO A 57 -22.32 24.85 26.76
CA PRO A 57 -23.17 25.62 27.66
C PRO A 57 -22.53 25.77 29.06
N ARG A 58 -22.68 26.98 29.61
CA ARG A 58 -22.23 27.41 30.93
C ARG A 58 -22.97 26.64 32.03
N ARG A 59 -22.21 26.07 32.97
CA ARG A 59 -22.71 25.51 34.23
C ARG A 59 -23.00 26.67 35.19
N ALA A 60 -24.23 26.77 35.68
CA ALA A 60 -24.66 27.77 36.66
C ALA A 60 -24.01 27.51 38.05
N PRO A 61 -23.67 28.57 38.82
CA PRO A 61 -23.22 28.43 40.20
C PRO A 61 -24.40 28.33 41.18
N ALA A 62 -24.24 27.47 42.19
CA ALA A 62 -25.20 27.25 43.28
C ALA A 62 -25.22 28.42 44.29
N PRO A 63 -26.33 28.60 45.05
CA PRO A 63 -26.61 29.85 45.74
C PRO A 63 -25.88 30.01 47.08
N GLY A 64 -25.57 31.26 47.40
CA GLY A 64 -24.81 31.68 48.57
C GLY A 64 -25.54 31.48 49.90
N ARG A 65 -24.80 31.01 50.90
CA ARG A 65 -25.16 31.09 52.31
C ARG A 65 -24.66 32.41 52.89
N ARG A 66 -25.60 33.32 53.14
CA ARG A 66 -25.39 34.57 53.84
C ARG A 66 -25.21 34.28 55.35
N HIS A 67 -23.99 34.37 55.86
CA HIS A 67 -23.78 34.53 57.30
C HIS A 67 -23.71 36.02 57.63
N ARG A 68 -24.68 36.46 58.46
CA ARG A 68 -24.75 37.80 59.04
C ARG A 68 -23.54 38.03 59.97
N PRO A 69 -22.83 39.17 59.90
CA PRO A 69 -21.93 39.57 60.96
C PRO A 69 -22.71 40.27 62.09
N HIS A 70 -22.48 39.81 63.32
CA HIS A 70 -22.88 40.51 64.54
C HIS A 70 -21.98 41.74 64.77
N PRO A 71 -22.51 42.89 65.21
CA PRO A 71 -21.70 44.07 65.52
C PRO A 71 -21.00 43.93 66.87
N PRO A 72 -19.84 44.59 67.08
CA PRO A 72 -19.13 44.54 68.36
C PRO A 72 -19.83 45.39 69.42
N ARG A 73 -19.94 44.84 70.64
CA ARG A 73 -20.33 45.55 71.87
C ARG A 73 -19.27 46.61 72.18
N ARG A 74 -19.67 47.88 72.16
CA ARG A 74 -18.94 48.99 72.79
C ARG A 74 -18.93 48.79 74.31
N GLY A 75 -17.77 48.44 74.86
CA GLY A 75 -17.49 48.56 76.29
C GLY A 75 -16.84 49.90 76.56
N ASN A 76 -17.57 50.80 77.23
CA ASN A 76 -17.04 52.04 77.79
C ASN A 76 -16.02 51.70 78.89
N LEU A 77 -14.75 52.03 78.68
CA LEU A 77 -13.77 52.19 79.75
C LEU A 77 -13.29 53.63 79.72
N GLN A 78 -13.64 54.35 80.79
CA GLN A 78 -13.30 55.73 81.06
C GLN A 78 -11.78 55.93 81.11
N PRO A 79 -11.27 57.11 80.70
CA PRO A 79 -9.85 57.42 80.79
C PRO A 79 -9.49 57.79 82.24
N ALA A 80 -8.89 56.85 82.97
CA ALA A 80 -8.21 57.19 84.22
C ALA A 80 -6.88 57.87 83.90
N ARG A 81 -6.92 59.21 83.78
CA ARG A 81 -5.72 60.07 83.88
C ARG A 81 -5.06 59.80 85.22
N ARG A 82 -3.96 59.04 85.21
CA ARG A 82 -2.97 59.08 86.28
C ARG A 82 -1.76 59.83 85.74
N HIS A 83 -1.72 61.12 86.06
CA HIS A 83 -0.48 61.89 86.10
C HIS A 83 0.46 61.17 87.07
N LEU A 84 1.44 60.44 86.55
CA LEU A 84 2.60 60.04 87.35
C LEU A 84 3.73 60.98 86.98
N ALA A 85 4.03 61.86 87.93
CA ALA A 85 5.12 62.81 87.89
C ALA A 85 6.46 62.09 87.63
N ALA A 86 7.29 62.71 86.81
CA ALA A 86 8.70 62.39 86.69
C ALA A 86 9.36 62.49 88.07
N ARG A 87 9.80 61.35 88.59
CA ARG A 87 10.83 61.25 89.63
C ARG A 87 11.35 59.81 89.67
N ASP A 88 12.60 59.67 89.23
CA ASP A 88 13.57 58.64 89.57
C ASP A 88 13.11 57.17 89.43
N LEU A 89 13.29 56.62 88.23
CA LEU A 89 13.21 55.18 87.95
C LEU A 89 14.61 54.65 87.58
N PRO A 90 15.12 53.61 88.27
CA PRO A 90 16.39 52.97 87.89
C PRO A 90 16.24 52.22 86.56
N ALA A 91 17.34 52.08 85.83
CA ALA A 91 17.45 51.53 84.48
C ALA A 91 16.48 50.35 84.20
N LEU A 92 15.57 50.54 83.23
CA LEU A 92 14.70 49.49 82.72
C LEU A 92 15.52 48.45 81.94
N PRO A 93 15.50 47.16 82.32
CA PRO A 93 16.19 46.11 81.58
C PRO A 93 15.54 45.85 80.20
N ALA A 94 16.31 45.30 79.27
CA ALA A 94 15.89 45.03 77.90
C ALA A 94 14.62 44.12 77.83
N PRO A 95 13.71 44.36 76.88
CA PRO A 95 12.48 43.58 76.75
C PRO A 95 12.75 42.14 76.29
N ARG A 96 12.13 41.16 76.98
CA ARG A 96 12.12 39.76 76.54
C ARG A 96 11.01 39.54 75.52
N LEU A 97 11.38 39.18 74.29
CA LEU A 97 10.45 38.95 73.18
C LEU A 97 10.36 37.44 72.86
N PRO A 98 9.30 36.75 73.31
CA PRO A 98 9.00 35.41 72.83
C PRO A 98 8.46 35.48 71.41
N LEU A 99 8.97 34.61 70.53
CA LEU A 99 8.36 34.41 69.23
C LEU A 99 7.03 33.66 69.39
N PRO A 100 5.96 34.05 68.68
CA PRO A 100 4.74 33.26 68.64
C PRO A 100 4.99 32.00 67.80
N HIS A 101 4.73 30.81 68.36
CA HIS A 101 4.81 29.52 67.66
C HIS A 101 3.42 29.05 67.22
N PRO A 102 2.98 29.35 65.98
CA PRO A 102 1.75 28.77 65.45
C PRO A 102 1.88 27.24 65.33
N ARG A 103 0.79 26.52 65.62
CA ARG A 103 0.73 25.03 65.77
C ARG A 103 1.28 24.20 64.59
N HIS A 104 1.54 24.82 63.44
CA HIS A 104 2.02 24.17 62.22
C HIS A 104 3.29 24.82 61.64
N ALA A 105 3.89 25.76 62.37
CA ALA A 105 5.17 26.34 62.02
C ALA A 105 6.28 25.64 62.80
N HIS A 106 7.32 25.22 62.09
CA HIS A 106 8.49 24.63 62.71
C HIS A 106 9.57 25.70 62.82
N GLN A 107 10.20 25.78 64.00
CA GLN A 107 11.37 26.63 64.21
C GLN A 107 12.57 26.01 63.49
N ALA A 108 13.31 26.82 62.74
CA ALA A 108 14.53 26.35 62.07
C ALA A 108 15.54 25.85 63.12
N PRO A 109 16.11 24.64 62.96
CA PRO A 109 17.09 24.13 63.92
C PRO A 109 18.35 25.01 63.88
N HIS A 110 18.74 25.53 65.06
CA HIS A 110 19.92 26.40 65.25
C HIS A 110 19.87 27.75 64.50
N HIS A 111 18.77 28.50 64.65
CA HIS A 111 18.69 29.87 64.14
C HIS A 111 19.57 30.85 64.96
N PRO A 112 20.42 31.69 64.34
CA PRO A 112 21.43 32.50 65.04
C PRO A 112 20.86 33.53 66.02
N LEU A 113 19.62 33.98 65.79
CA LEU A 113 18.99 35.06 66.56
C LEU A 113 17.99 34.57 67.62
N VAL A 114 17.64 33.28 67.62
CA VAL A 114 16.56 32.73 68.45
C VAL A 114 17.06 31.47 69.15
N ASP A 115 16.94 31.46 70.48
CA ASP A 115 17.33 30.33 71.29
C ASP A 115 16.33 29.15 71.16
N ARG A 116 16.73 27.94 71.57
CA ARG A 116 15.87 26.73 71.57
C ARG A 116 14.60 26.90 72.42
N SER A 117 14.58 27.87 73.32
CA SER A 117 13.43 28.30 74.13
C SER A 117 12.41 29.17 73.38
N GLY A 118 12.70 29.59 72.13
CA GLY A 118 11.82 30.46 71.34
C GLY A 118 11.94 31.95 71.66
N LEU A 119 12.91 32.34 72.50
CA LEU A 119 13.20 33.72 72.85
C LEU A 119 14.22 34.34 71.88
N VAL A 120 13.99 35.60 71.49
CA VAL A 120 14.94 36.40 70.71
C VAL A 120 16.03 36.92 71.64
N ALA A 121 17.10 36.14 71.83
CA ALA A 121 18.16 36.46 72.79
C ALA A 121 19.41 37.09 72.15
N ASN A 122 19.65 36.83 70.86
CA ASN A 122 20.91 37.18 70.19
C ASN A 122 20.79 38.32 69.18
N ALA A 123 19.72 39.14 69.24
CA ALA A 123 19.63 40.30 68.37
C ALA A 123 20.67 41.36 68.77
N PRO A 124 21.48 41.88 67.83
CA PRO A 124 22.55 42.83 68.14
C PRO A 124 22.02 44.11 68.79
N TYR A 125 20.83 44.57 68.38
CA TYR A 125 20.16 45.74 68.97
C TYR A 125 19.69 45.51 70.42
N LEU A 126 19.36 44.27 70.81
CA LEU A 126 18.99 43.94 72.20
C LEU A 126 20.21 43.91 73.14
N ARG A 127 21.39 43.54 72.62
CA ARG A 127 22.63 43.47 73.42
C ARG A 127 23.16 44.83 73.85
N SER A 128 22.93 45.86 73.03
CA SER A 128 23.38 47.23 73.29
C SER A 128 22.24 48.16 73.73
N TRP A 129 21.21 47.62 74.39
CA TRP A 129 20.04 48.40 74.80
C TRP A 129 20.41 49.41 75.88
N VAL A 130 20.29 50.70 75.56
CA VAL A 130 20.55 51.82 76.47
C VAL A 130 19.36 52.77 76.43
N PHE A 131 18.66 52.93 77.55
CA PHE A 131 17.60 53.94 77.67
C PHE A 131 18.22 55.30 78.03
N PRO A 132 17.79 56.44 77.46
CA PRO A 132 16.66 56.63 76.54
C PRO A 132 16.97 56.57 75.04
N SER A 133 18.19 56.21 74.62
CA SER A 133 18.60 56.22 73.20
C SER A 133 18.08 55.03 72.37
N SER A 134 17.71 53.93 73.03
CA SER A 134 17.14 52.73 72.42
C SER A 134 15.61 52.74 72.54
N ASN A 135 14.91 52.50 71.43
CA ASN A 135 13.45 52.49 71.40
C ASN A 135 12.91 51.18 70.79
N LEU A 136 11.66 50.85 71.11
CA LEU A 136 11.01 49.62 70.65
C LEU A 136 10.78 49.60 69.12
N LEU A 137 10.60 50.77 68.51
CA LEU A 137 10.31 50.90 67.09
C LEU A 137 11.50 50.46 66.24
N ASP A 138 12.70 50.90 66.61
CA ASP A 138 13.95 50.55 65.94
C ASP A 138 14.36 49.10 66.22
N LEU A 139 14.03 48.58 67.42
CA LEU A 139 14.13 47.15 67.68
C LEU A 139 13.24 46.33 66.74
N VAL A 140 11.95 46.68 66.61
CA VAL A 140 11.02 45.94 65.73
C VAL A 140 11.44 46.05 64.26
N ARG A 141 11.93 47.21 63.80
CA ARG A 141 12.48 47.37 62.45
C ARG A 141 13.73 46.51 62.24
N SER A 142 14.65 46.49 63.21
CA SER A 142 15.85 45.65 63.15
C SER A 142 15.50 44.16 63.13
N LEU A 143 14.55 43.71 63.95
CA LEU A 143 14.06 42.33 63.97
C LEU A 143 13.32 41.96 62.70
N SER A 144 12.50 42.86 62.14
CA SER A 144 11.81 42.65 60.88
C SER A 144 12.78 42.51 59.71
N HIS A 145 13.87 43.27 59.70
CA HIS A 145 14.91 43.16 58.68
C HIS A 145 15.67 41.83 58.82
N LEU A 146 16.08 41.49 60.04
CA LEU A 146 16.82 40.26 60.31
C LEU A 146 15.98 38.99 60.07
N PHE A 147 14.71 38.96 60.48
CA PHE A 147 13.80 37.84 60.22
C PHE A 147 13.26 37.79 58.80
N GLY A 148 13.38 38.87 58.01
CA GLY A 148 13.11 38.85 56.59
C GLY A 148 14.23 38.16 55.78
N LEU A 149 15.47 38.25 56.27
CA LEU A 149 16.64 37.59 55.68
C LEU A 149 16.72 36.11 56.05
N ASP A 150 16.41 35.77 57.31
CA ASP A 150 16.32 34.39 57.77
C ASP A 150 15.05 34.20 58.62
N PRO A 151 13.96 33.67 58.02
CA PRO A 151 12.72 33.45 58.74
C PRO A 151 12.91 32.40 59.85
N PRO A 152 12.63 32.73 61.12
CA PRO A 152 12.81 31.76 62.21
C PRO A 152 11.78 30.62 62.18
N LEU A 153 10.70 30.77 61.40
CA LEU A 153 9.56 29.85 61.32
C LEU A 153 9.23 29.52 59.87
N PHE A 154 9.18 28.22 59.52
CA PHE A 154 8.78 27.76 58.19
C PHE A 154 7.68 26.70 58.25
N THR A 155 6.79 26.70 57.26
CA THR A 155 5.77 25.67 57.06
C THR A 155 6.25 24.65 56.02
N ARG A 156 6.52 23.41 56.44
CA ARG A 156 7.06 22.33 55.57
C ARG A 156 6.10 21.90 54.44
N SER A 157 4.80 22.16 54.60
CA SER A 157 3.73 21.72 53.68
C SER A 157 3.82 22.32 52.28
N VAL A 158 4.13 23.61 52.15
CA VAL A 158 4.16 24.30 50.84
C VAL A 158 5.34 23.82 49.99
N ARG A 159 6.54 23.70 50.58
CA ARG A 159 7.73 23.21 49.88
C ARG A 159 7.56 21.76 49.42
N ASN A 160 6.95 20.91 50.25
CA ASN A 160 6.65 19.53 49.89
C ASN A 160 5.56 19.41 48.80
N ALA A 161 4.55 20.28 48.83
CA ALA A 161 3.50 20.31 47.80
C ALA A 161 4.07 20.76 46.45
N ILE A 162 4.94 21.78 46.45
CA ILE A 162 5.64 22.24 45.25
C ILE A 162 6.55 21.13 44.71
N SER A 163 7.35 20.47 45.54
CA SER A 163 8.19 19.35 45.10
C SER A 163 7.36 18.25 44.45
N LYS A 164 6.26 17.83 45.08
CA LYS A 164 5.36 16.81 44.52
C LYS A 164 4.77 17.21 43.17
N LEU A 165 4.35 18.47 43.02
CA LEU A 165 3.82 18.97 41.74
C LEU A 165 4.88 18.96 40.64
N VAL A 166 6.11 19.33 40.99
CA VAL A 166 7.25 19.30 40.07
C VAL A 166 7.55 17.84 39.67
N ASP A 167 7.60 16.93 40.63
CA ASP A 167 7.82 15.50 40.38
C ASP A 167 6.72 14.90 39.49
N THR A 168 5.44 15.22 39.75
CA THR A 168 4.33 14.79 38.89
C THR A 168 4.40 15.41 37.50
N ALA A 169 4.78 16.69 37.38
CA ALA A 169 4.92 17.33 36.07
C ALA A 169 6.07 16.72 35.26
N TYR A 170 7.17 16.33 35.91
CA TYR A 170 8.25 15.59 35.26
C TYR A 170 7.82 14.19 34.83
N ALA A 171 7.09 13.47 35.68
CA ALA A 171 6.54 12.15 35.34
C ALA A 171 5.54 12.23 34.17
N ASP A 172 4.62 13.18 34.20
CA ASP A 172 3.65 13.43 33.13
C ASP A 172 4.34 13.85 31.83
N ALA A 173 5.34 14.75 31.91
CA ALA A 173 6.12 15.15 30.75
C ALA A 173 6.96 14.00 30.18
N ALA A 174 7.43 13.06 31.01
CA ALA A 174 8.10 11.85 30.54
C ALA A 174 7.11 10.91 29.85
N ALA A 175 5.94 10.66 30.46
CA ALA A 175 4.88 9.82 29.90
C ALA A 175 4.34 10.36 28.57
N LEU A 176 4.17 11.68 28.45
CA LEU A 176 3.74 12.32 27.20
C LEU A 176 4.80 12.18 26.09
N ARG A 177 6.09 12.23 26.43
CA ARG A 177 7.17 12.02 25.44
C ARG A 177 7.17 10.59 24.93
N THR A 178 7.09 9.60 25.82
CA THR A 178 7.06 8.19 25.42
C THR A 178 5.80 7.85 24.63
N ALA A 179 4.63 8.39 25.02
CA ALA A 179 3.39 8.22 24.27
C ALA A 179 3.48 8.81 22.86
N ARG A 180 4.06 10.02 22.73
CA ARG A 180 4.28 10.66 21.43
C ARG A 180 5.24 9.84 20.56
N GLU A 181 6.34 9.34 21.13
CA GLU A 181 7.30 8.50 20.42
C GLU A 181 6.63 7.22 19.90
N ALA A 182 5.85 6.54 20.74
CA ALA A 182 5.09 5.37 20.34
C ALA A 182 4.05 5.68 19.24
N GLU A 183 3.38 6.83 19.31
CA GLU A 183 2.46 7.27 18.26
C GLU A 183 3.20 7.52 16.95
N VAL A 184 4.35 8.20 16.98
CA VAL A 184 5.20 8.43 15.81
C VAL A 184 5.67 7.11 15.19
N ASP A 185 6.11 6.16 16.00
CA ASP A 185 6.51 4.83 15.54
C ASP A 185 5.34 4.09 14.89
N SER A 186 4.13 4.19 15.47
CA SER A 186 2.92 3.60 14.89
C SER A 186 2.54 4.23 13.55
N LEU A 187 2.68 5.54 13.41
CA LEU A 187 2.41 6.25 12.15
C LEU A 187 3.43 5.86 11.07
N PHE A 188 4.71 5.70 11.43
CA PHE A 188 5.72 5.20 10.51
C PHE A 188 5.48 3.76 10.08
N ALA A 189 5.00 2.90 10.98
CA ALA A 189 4.61 1.53 10.65
C ALA A 189 3.47 1.51 9.61
N VAL A 190 2.42 2.30 9.83
CA VAL A 190 1.30 2.44 8.88
C VAL A 190 1.78 3.03 7.54
N GLN A 191 2.65 4.04 7.58
CA GLN A 191 3.21 4.63 6.38
C GLN A 191 4.05 3.63 5.57
N ALA A 192 4.82 2.77 6.23
CA ALA A 192 5.60 1.72 5.58
C ALA A 192 4.68 0.68 4.91
N GLU A 193 3.61 0.28 5.59
CA GLU A 193 2.62 -0.64 5.03
C GLU A 193 1.93 -0.05 3.81
N LEU A 194 1.48 1.21 3.88
CA LEU A 194 0.84 1.88 2.74
C LEU A 194 1.76 2.03 1.54
N ARG A 195 3.06 2.28 1.78
CA ARG A 195 4.06 2.31 0.70
C ARG A 195 4.22 0.94 0.06
N GLY A 196 4.35 -0.13 0.86
CA GLY A 196 4.46 -1.49 0.33
C GLY A 196 3.22 -1.92 -0.46
N ARG A 197 2.02 -1.60 0.03
CA ARG A 197 0.77 -1.83 -0.72
C ARG A 197 0.72 -1.01 -2.01
N GLY A 198 1.16 0.24 -1.98
CA GLY A 198 1.25 1.10 -3.16
C GLY A 198 2.21 0.56 -4.22
N GLU A 199 3.39 0.09 -3.80
CA GLU A 199 4.37 -0.57 -4.69
C GLU A 199 3.80 -1.86 -5.29
N ALA A 200 3.17 -2.71 -4.48
CA ALA A 200 2.55 -3.94 -4.96
C ALA A 200 1.42 -3.69 -5.97
N VAL A 201 0.59 -2.66 -5.72
CA VAL A 201 -0.45 -2.25 -6.68
C VAL A 201 0.17 -1.72 -7.96
N ASN A 202 1.21 -0.90 -7.88
CA ASN A 202 1.89 -0.35 -9.05
C ASN A 202 2.56 -1.45 -9.90
N ASP A 203 3.21 -2.42 -9.25
CA ASP A 203 3.74 -3.60 -9.93
C ASP A 203 2.64 -4.45 -10.57
N GLY A 204 1.50 -4.62 -9.89
CA GLY A 204 0.33 -5.31 -10.44
C GLY A 204 -0.22 -4.60 -11.69
N VAL A 205 -0.37 -3.27 -11.64
CA VAL A 205 -0.79 -2.46 -12.78
C VAL A 205 0.18 -2.63 -13.94
N ARG A 206 1.50 -2.57 -13.70
CA ARG A 206 2.50 -2.76 -14.76
C ARG A 206 2.38 -4.13 -15.43
N ARG A 207 2.22 -5.21 -14.65
CA ARG A 207 2.04 -6.56 -15.19
C ARG A 207 0.79 -6.67 -16.05
N ILE A 208 -0.35 -6.15 -15.55
CA ILE A 208 -1.60 -6.16 -16.29
C ILE A 208 -1.47 -5.37 -17.60
N THR A 209 -0.76 -4.24 -17.60
CA THR A 209 -0.53 -3.48 -18.84
C THR A 209 0.33 -4.25 -19.85
N GLU A 210 1.39 -4.94 -19.41
CA GLU A 210 2.24 -5.74 -20.28
C GLU A 210 1.49 -6.96 -20.85
N GLU A 211 0.67 -7.62 -20.03
CA GLU A 211 -0.21 -8.71 -20.44
C GLU A 211 -1.26 -8.23 -21.44
N LYS A 212 -1.88 -7.07 -21.18
CA LYS A 212 -2.85 -6.44 -22.08
C LYS A 212 -2.22 -6.18 -23.46
N GLU A 213 -1.06 -5.52 -23.51
CA GLU A 213 -0.38 -5.25 -24.78
C GLU A 213 -0.02 -6.55 -25.53
N THR A 214 0.29 -7.62 -24.78
CA THR A 214 0.57 -8.93 -25.37
C THR A 214 -0.67 -9.61 -25.94
N LEU A 215 -1.80 -9.49 -25.26
CA LEU A 215 -3.08 -9.97 -25.78
C LEU A 215 -3.53 -9.16 -26.99
N GLU A 216 -3.35 -7.83 -27.00
CA GLU A 216 -3.65 -6.99 -28.15
C GLU A 216 -2.84 -7.39 -29.40
N ARG A 217 -1.54 -7.66 -29.24
CA ARG A 217 -0.70 -8.18 -30.33
C ARG A 217 -1.18 -9.54 -30.85
N ARG A 218 -1.48 -10.48 -29.96
CA ARG A 218 -2.00 -11.81 -30.36
C ARG A 218 -3.36 -11.72 -31.03
N LEU A 219 -4.22 -10.83 -30.56
CA LEU A 219 -5.52 -10.58 -31.18
C LEU A 219 -5.33 -10.05 -32.61
N GLN A 220 -4.41 -9.10 -32.80
CA GLN A 220 -4.08 -8.59 -34.12
C GLN A 220 -3.59 -9.71 -35.05
N ASP A 221 -2.68 -10.58 -34.58
CA ASP A 221 -2.19 -11.71 -35.37
C ASP A 221 -3.32 -12.66 -35.81
N VAL A 222 -4.23 -12.98 -34.90
CA VAL A 222 -5.38 -13.86 -35.19
C VAL A 222 -6.35 -13.20 -36.17
N VAL A 223 -6.68 -11.92 -35.97
CA VAL A 223 -7.57 -11.19 -36.88
C VAL A 223 -6.97 -11.14 -38.29
N MET A 224 -5.68 -10.82 -38.41
CA MET A 224 -5.00 -10.81 -39.70
C MET A 224 -4.97 -12.21 -40.35
N ALA A 225 -4.74 -13.27 -39.56
CA ALA A 225 -4.80 -14.64 -40.08
C ALA A 225 -6.22 -15.02 -40.54
N THR A 226 -7.24 -14.61 -39.79
CA THR A 226 -8.65 -14.81 -40.16
C THR A 226 -8.95 -14.10 -41.48
N ASP A 227 -8.56 -12.84 -41.66
CA ASP A 227 -8.79 -12.09 -42.91
C ASP A 227 -8.16 -12.80 -44.12
N VAL A 228 -6.95 -13.35 -43.97
CA VAL A 228 -6.27 -14.12 -45.02
C VAL A 228 -7.04 -15.39 -45.36
N ILE A 229 -7.50 -16.13 -44.35
CA ILE A 229 -8.27 -17.37 -44.54
C ILE A 229 -9.63 -17.05 -45.17
N GLU A 230 -10.32 -16.03 -44.70
CA GLU A 230 -11.61 -15.61 -45.26
C GLU A 230 -11.49 -15.17 -46.72
N ALA A 231 -10.45 -14.41 -47.06
CA ALA A 231 -10.15 -14.04 -48.45
C ALA A 231 -9.88 -15.27 -49.32
N TRP A 232 -9.08 -16.22 -48.84
CA TRP A 232 -8.79 -17.47 -49.54
C TRP A 232 -10.05 -18.34 -49.72
N VAL A 233 -10.88 -18.46 -48.68
CA VAL A 233 -12.16 -19.19 -48.74
C VAL A 233 -13.11 -18.52 -49.72
N ALA A 234 -13.23 -17.19 -49.69
CA ALA A 234 -14.10 -16.46 -50.61
C ALA A 234 -13.67 -16.64 -52.06
N GLU A 235 -12.37 -16.67 -52.34
CA GLU A 235 -11.85 -16.92 -53.68
C GLU A 235 -12.12 -18.36 -54.15
N ASN A 236 -11.85 -19.35 -53.30
CA ASN A 236 -12.10 -20.75 -53.65
C ASN A 236 -13.59 -21.10 -53.75
N ARG A 237 -14.44 -20.43 -52.98
CA ARG A 237 -15.89 -20.64 -53.03
C ARG A 237 -16.51 -20.15 -54.34
N LYS A 238 -15.91 -19.14 -55.00
CA LYS A 238 -16.33 -18.72 -56.34
C LYS A 238 -16.08 -19.80 -57.39
N GLY A 239 -15.02 -20.60 -57.25
CA GLY A 239 -14.75 -21.76 -58.11
C GLY A 239 -15.60 -22.98 -57.79
N ALA A 240 -15.91 -23.22 -56.50
CA ALA A 240 -16.62 -24.42 -56.06
C ALA A 240 -18.09 -24.52 -56.52
N ALA A 241 -18.72 -23.43 -56.95
CA ALA A 241 -20.10 -23.45 -57.45
C ALA A 241 -20.22 -24.03 -58.87
N ASP A 242 -19.15 -23.99 -59.67
CA ASP A 242 -19.07 -24.63 -61.00
C ASP A 242 -18.63 -26.11 -60.89
N ASP A 243 -17.74 -26.41 -59.93
CA ASP A 243 -17.05 -27.70 -59.79
C ASP A 243 -17.94 -28.90 -59.39
N ALA A 244 -19.11 -28.69 -58.78
CA ALA A 244 -19.97 -29.81 -58.36
C ALA A 244 -20.51 -30.63 -59.54
N THR A 245 -20.63 -29.99 -60.71
CA THR A 245 -20.99 -30.62 -62.00
C THR A 245 -19.76 -31.06 -62.80
N GLU A 246 -18.57 -30.52 -62.51
CA GLU A 246 -17.31 -30.81 -63.21
C GLU A 246 -16.38 -31.78 -62.46
N ALA A 247 -16.82 -32.34 -61.32
CA ALA A 247 -16.00 -33.27 -60.53
C ALA A 247 -15.47 -34.47 -61.33
N GLU A 248 -16.19 -34.90 -62.38
CA GLU A 248 -15.76 -35.96 -63.31
C GLU A 248 -14.61 -35.53 -64.23
N GLY A 249 -14.43 -34.23 -64.45
CA GLY A 249 -13.39 -33.62 -65.28
C GLY A 249 -12.21 -33.02 -64.52
N ALA A 250 -12.24 -32.99 -63.18
CA ALA A 250 -11.20 -32.39 -62.35
C ALA A 250 -9.87 -33.17 -62.38
N ILE A 251 -9.95 -34.49 -62.52
CA ILE A 251 -8.78 -35.37 -62.65
C ILE A 251 -8.88 -36.07 -63.99
N GLN A 252 -8.09 -35.62 -64.95
CA GLN A 252 -8.03 -36.23 -66.28
C GLN A 252 -6.72 -36.98 -66.51
N PRO A 253 -6.77 -38.02 -67.36
CA PRO A 253 -5.58 -38.67 -67.89
C PRO A 253 -4.67 -37.64 -68.58
N ALA A 254 -3.35 -37.81 -68.41
CA ALA A 254 -2.36 -36.83 -68.88
C ALA A 254 -2.34 -36.66 -70.41
N ASP A 255 -2.78 -37.68 -71.15
CA ASP A 255 -2.74 -37.75 -72.60
C ASP A 255 -3.91 -38.59 -73.16
N VAL A 256 -4.09 -38.52 -74.49
CA VAL A 256 -5.21 -39.19 -75.19
C VAL A 256 -5.11 -40.72 -75.08
N LEU A 257 -3.91 -41.29 -75.09
CA LEU A 257 -3.70 -42.73 -75.01
C LEU A 257 -4.06 -43.25 -73.62
N SER A 258 -3.62 -42.56 -72.57
CA SER A 258 -4.02 -42.87 -71.18
C SER A 258 -5.53 -42.75 -70.96
N ARG A 259 -6.19 -41.76 -71.59
CA ARG A 259 -7.66 -41.65 -71.57
C ARG A 259 -8.31 -42.86 -72.23
N GLN A 260 -7.83 -43.24 -73.41
CA GLN A 260 -8.33 -44.40 -74.11
C GLN A 260 -8.12 -45.69 -73.30
N MET A 261 -6.98 -45.87 -72.62
CA MET A 261 -6.78 -47.01 -71.71
C MET A 261 -7.82 -47.02 -70.58
N LEU A 262 -8.04 -45.87 -69.94
CA LEU A 262 -8.99 -45.75 -68.83
C LEU A 262 -10.43 -46.03 -69.29
N GLU A 263 -10.84 -45.51 -70.45
CA GLU A 263 -12.18 -45.76 -71.01
C GLU A 263 -12.36 -47.23 -71.40
N CYS A 264 -11.38 -47.85 -72.07
CA CYS A 264 -11.48 -49.27 -72.48
C CYS A 264 -11.50 -50.22 -71.27
N THR A 265 -10.75 -49.90 -70.21
CA THR A 265 -10.75 -50.69 -68.96
C THR A 265 -12.02 -50.48 -68.15
N ALA A 266 -12.52 -49.24 -68.05
CA ALA A 266 -13.78 -48.95 -67.37
C ALA A 266 -14.96 -49.62 -68.07
N THR A 267 -15.00 -49.59 -69.41
CA THR A 267 -16.05 -50.29 -70.17
C THR A 267 -15.94 -51.82 -70.05
N ASP A 268 -14.74 -52.41 -70.05
CA ASP A 268 -14.57 -53.86 -69.82
C ASP A 268 -15.16 -54.30 -68.47
N LEU A 269 -14.88 -53.56 -67.40
CA LEU A 269 -15.40 -53.84 -66.06
C LEU A 269 -16.92 -53.62 -65.96
N ALA A 270 -17.43 -52.53 -66.54
CA ALA A 270 -18.87 -52.27 -66.59
C ALA A 270 -19.63 -53.38 -67.35
N LEU A 271 -19.03 -53.91 -68.42
CA LEU A 271 -19.59 -55.05 -69.14
C LEU A 271 -19.63 -56.31 -68.26
N GLU A 272 -18.58 -56.59 -67.48
CA GLU A 272 -18.59 -57.71 -66.51
C GLU A 272 -19.71 -57.57 -65.46
N ASP A 273 -19.88 -56.37 -64.90
CA ASP A 273 -20.94 -56.08 -63.93
C ASP A 273 -22.34 -56.27 -64.55
N THR A 274 -22.54 -55.82 -65.79
CA THR A 274 -23.83 -56.01 -66.48
C THR A 274 -24.13 -57.47 -66.78
N ILE A 275 -23.13 -58.27 -67.18
CA ILE A 275 -23.30 -59.71 -67.40
C ILE A 275 -23.64 -60.40 -66.08
N TYR A 276 -22.95 -60.06 -65.00
CA TYR A 276 -23.23 -60.58 -63.66
C TYR A 276 -24.66 -60.25 -63.20
N ALA A 277 -25.12 -59.02 -63.40
CA ALA A 277 -26.48 -58.61 -63.07
C ALA A 277 -27.53 -59.36 -63.90
N LEU A 278 -27.25 -59.61 -65.18
CA LEU A 278 -28.10 -60.40 -66.07
C LEU A 278 -28.16 -61.88 -65.65
N ASP A 279 -27.04 -62.48 -65.25
CA ASP A 279 -27.00 -63.85 -64.72
C ASP A 279 -27.93 -63.99 -63.52
N LYS A 280 -27.88 -63.02 -62.60
CA LYS A 280 -28.75 -62.97 -61.43
C LYS A 280 -30.22 -62.79 -61.81
N ALA A 281 -30.53 -61.88 -62.74
CA ALA A 281 -31.89 -61.61 -63.17
C ALA A 281 -32.57 -62.82 -63.85
N VAL A 282 -31.80 -63.68 -64.54
CA VAL A 282 -32.32 -64.94 -65.10
C VAL A 282 -32.58 -65.97 -64.01
N GLN A 283 -31.69 -66.11 -63.03
CA GLN A 283 -31.90 -67.02 -61.90
C GLN A 283 -33.16 -66.66 -61.11
N GLU A 284 -33.46 -65.38 -60.98
CA GLU A 284 -34.68 -64.85 -60.34
C GLU A 284 -35.92 -64.93 -61.24
N GLY A 285 -35.78 -65.31 -62.52
CA GLY A 285 -36.89 -65.41 -63.49
C GLY A 285 -37.41 -64.07 -64.02
N SER A 286 -36.71 -62.96 -63.77
CA SER A 286 -37.06 -61.62 -64.23
C SER A 286 -36.82 -61.44 -65.74
N VAL A 287 -35.86 -62.17 -66.32
CA VAL A 287 -35.51 -62.14 -67.74
C VAL A 287 -35.68 -63.52 -68.36
N PRO A 288 -36.34 -63.67 -69.52
CA PRO A 288 -36.43 -64.94 -70.22
C PRO A 288 -35.05 -65.39 -70.73
N PHE A 289 -34.75 -66.69 -70.62
CA PHE A 289 -33.46 -67.27 -70.97
C PHE A 289 -32.98 -66.94 -72.39
N ASP A 290 -33.90 -66.94 -73.36
CA ASP A 290 -33.60 -66.59 -74.75
C ASP A 290 -33.20 -65.09 -74.92
N GLY A 291 -33.79 -64.19 -74.12
CA GLY A 291 -33.39 -62.79 -74.06
C GLY A 291 -32.00 -62.60 -73.46
N TYR A 292 -31.72 -63.34 -72.39
CA TYR A 292 -30.41 -63.37 -71.75
C TYR A 292 -29.27 -63.82 -72.69
N LEU A 293 -29.45 -64.94 -73.41
CA LEU A 293 -28.41 -65.45 -74.32
C LEU A 293 -28.07 -64.47 -75.44
N ARG A 294 -29.07 -63.73 -75.94
CA ARG A 294 -28.84 -62.66 -76.93
C ARG A 294 -28.00 -61.52 -76.33
N SER A 295 -28.38 -61.05 -75.15
CA SER A 295 -27.70 -59.93 -74.47
C SER A 295 -26.27 -60.29 -74.07
N VAL A 296 -26.04 -61.44 -73.43
CA VAL A 296 -24.69 -61.88 -73.04
C VAL A 296 -23.78 -62.05 -74.26
N ARG A 297 -24.29 -62.60 -75.36
CA ARG A 297 -23.49 -62.73 -76.59
C ARG A 297 -23.10 -61.38 -77.18
N ALA A 298 -24.01 -60.40 -77.14
CA ALA A 298 -23.72 -59.04 -77.60
C ALA A 298 -22.68 -58.36 -76.70
N LEU A 299 -22.87 -58.40 -75.38
CA LEU A 299 -21.96 -57.82 -74.40
C LEU A 299 -20.57 -58.48 -74.43
N ALA A 300 -20.48 -59.81 -74.54
CA ALA A 300 -19.20 -60.53 -74.65
C ALA A 300 -18.44 -60.18 -75.93
N ARG A 301 -19.14 -59.90 -77.04
CA ARG A 301 -18.52 -59.43 -78.28
C ARG A 301 -17.93 -58.03 -78.10
N GLU A 302 -18.65 -57.14 -77.42
CA GLU A 302 -18.17 -55.80 -77.11
C GLU A 302 -16.96 -55.84 -76.17
N GLN A 303 -17.02 -56.69 -75.13
CA GLN A 303 -15.94 -56.94 -74.18
C GLN A 303 -14.66 -57.39 -74.88
N PHE A 304 -14.77 -58.31 -75.86
CA PHE A 304 -13.63 -58.74 -76.66
C PHE A 304 -12.95 -57.57 -77.38
N PHE A 305 -13.72 -56.65 -77.98
CA PHE A 305 -13.14 -55.50 -78.65
C PHE A 305 -12.48 -54.52 -77.68
N GLN A 306 -13.07 -54.30 -76.49
CA GLN A 306 -12.45 -53.45 -75.46
C GLN A 306 -11.12 -54.04 -74.97
N ARG A 307 -11.06 -55.35 -74.73
CA ARG A 307 -9.81 -56.05 -74.33
C ARG A 307 -8.74 -55.98 -75.41
N VAL A 308 -9.12 -56.21 -76.66
CA VAL A 308 -8.19 -56.09 -77.80
C VAL A 308 -7.70 -54.65 -77.91
N LEU A 309 -8.55 -53.65 -77.71
CA LEU A 309 -8.17 -52.25 -77.74
C LEU A 309 -7.19 -51.92 -76.59
N CYS A 310 -7.48 -52.34 -75.35
CA CYS A 310 -6.56 -52.22 -74.22
C CYS A 310 -5.17 -52.80 -74.53
N THR A 311 -5.09 -53.99 -75.13
CA THR A 311 -3.80 -54.62 -75.48
C THR A 311 -3.03 -53.91 -76.58
N LYS A 312 -3.70 -53.11 -77.41
CA LYS A 312 -3.07 -52.35 -78.51
C LYS A 312 -2.63 -50.95 -78.08
N VAL A 313 -3.30 -50.41 -77.07
CA VAL A 313 -3.04 -49.07 -76.52
C VAL A 313 -1.87 -49.13 -75.51
N ASN A 314 -1.64 -50.30 -74.90
CA ASN A 314 -0.52 -50.62 -74.01
C ASN A 314 0.77 -50.98 -74.77
#